data_AF-A0AAD7M0A6-F1
#
_entry.id   AF-A0AAD7M0A6-F1
#
_cell.length_a   1.000
_cell.length_b   1.000
_cell.length_c   1.000
_cell.angle_alpha   90.00
_cell.angle_beta   90.00
_cell.angle_gamma   90.00
#
_symmetry.space_group_name_H-M   'P 1'
#
loop_
_entity.id
_entity.type
_entity.pdbx_description
1 polymer ?
#
loop_
_entity_poly.entity_id
_entity_poly.type
_entity_poly.pdbx_seq_one_letter_code
_entity_poly.pdbx_strand_id
1 'polypeptide(L)'
;MTEIKLKEKDTSFSSRNAMSTDVEKSLSNQRERSMALNSEGLEGLIPRAKLLLTLGGTFFLAFWPLILITVAFFSALYFYFGPAFVHDASKTPVSSPPYVDPYALLEDERISQVAPRLN
;
A
#
# COMPACT_ATOMS: atom_id res chain seq x y z
N MET A 1 9.32 -93.05 16.90
CA MET A 1 9.76 -92.47 15.62
C MET A 1 9.01 -91.15 15.47
N THR A 2 9.75 -90.06 15.40
CA THR A 2 9.31 -88.71 15.78
C THR A 2 8.68 -87.98 14.58
N GLU A 3 7.43 -87.55 14.71
CA GLU A 3 6.78 -86.58 13.82
C GLU A 3 7.08 -85.17 14.37
N ILE A 4 7.97 -84.43 13.71
CA ILE A 4 8.26 -83.03 14.04
C ILE A 4 7.36 -82.14 13.19
N LYS A 5 6.30 -81.61 13.83
CA LYS A 5 5.34 -80.71 13.21
C LYS A 5 5.93 -79.32 13.01
N LEU A 6 5.91 -78.85 11.76
CA LEU A 6 6.16 -77.49 11.29
C LEU A 6 5.51 -76.43 12.20
N LYS A 7 6.32 -75.51 12.74
CA LYS A 7 5.85 -74.23 13.28
C LYS A 7 6.28 -73.11 12.34
N GLU A 8 5.37 -72.81 11.42
CA GLU A 8 5.38 -71.69 10.49
C GLU A 8 5.40 -70.35 11.24
N LYS A 9 6.11 -69.39 10.67
CA LYS A 9 6.60 -68.17 11.32
C LYS A 9 5.93 -66.96 10.67
N ASP A 10 4.61 -66.86 10.81
CA ASP A 10 3.79 -65.88 10.06
C ASP A 10 3.38 -64.63 10.86
N THR A 11 4.00 -64.36 12.00
CA THR A 11 3.50 -63.30 12.91
C THR A 11 4.09 -61.90 12.66
N SER A 12 4.82 -61.64 11.56
CA SER A 12 5.58 -60.38 11.39
C SER A 12 5.08 -59.40 10.31
N PHE A 13 4.00 -59.72 9.59
CA PHE A 13 3.49 -58.85 8.51
C PHE A 13 2.25 -58.03 8.88
N SER A 14 1.50 -58.43 9.93
CA SER A 14 0.25 -57.76 10.31
C SER A 14 0.45 -56.43 11.04
N SER A 15 1.46 -56.30 11.91
CA SER A 15 1.68 -55.06 12.68
C SER A 15 2.24 -53.90 11.85
N ARG A 16 3.00 -54.20 10.79
CA ARG A 16 3.56 -53.19 9.89
C ARG A 16 2.48 -52.48 9.08
N ASN A 17 1.47 -53.20 8.61
CA ASN A 17 0.36 -52.62 7.85
C ASN A 17 -0.53 -51.73 8.74
N ALA A 18 -0.82 -52.16 9.97
CA ALA A 18 -1.58 -51.35 10.93
C ALA A 18 -0.84 -50.04 11.30
N MET A 19 0.47 -50.12 11.52
CA MET A 19 1.30 -48.95 11.83
C MET A 19 1.47 -48.03 10.60
N SER A 20 1.55 -48.58 9.38
CA SER A 20 1.58 -47.79 8.14
C SER A 20 0.28 -47.03 7.91
N THR A 21 -0.88 -47.64 8.18
CA THR A 21 -2.18 -46.97 8.05
C THR A 21 -2.38 -45.86 9.08
N ASP A 22 -1.84 -46.01 10.30
CA ASP A 22 -1.91 -44.97 11.33
C ASP A 22 -0.96 -43.81 11.00
N VAL A 23 0.25 -44.11 10.51
CA VAL A 23 1.19 -43.09 10.02
C VAL A 23 0.62 -42.36 8.82
N GLU A 24 0.07 -43.04 7.83
CA GLU A 24 -0.57 -42.42 6.67
C GLU A 24 -1.78 -41.58 7.06
N LYS A 25 -2.58 -42.04 8.03
CA LYS A 25 -3.69 -41.28 8.61
C LYS A 25 -3.20 -40.04 9.38
N SER A 26 -2.07 -40.13 10.08
CA SER A 26 -1.47 -38.98 10.79
C SER A 26 -0.88 -37.95 9.81
N LEU A 27 -0.26 -38.41 8.73
CA LEU A 27 0.30 -37.57 7.66
C LEU A 27 -0.79 -36.92 6.82
N SER A 28 -1.90 -37.62 6.54
CA SER A 28 -3.05 -37.04 5.85
C SER A 28 -3.74 -35.97 6.70
N ASN A 29 -3.88 -36.21 8.01
CA ASN A 29 -4.34 -35.19 8.98
C ASN A 29 -3.41 -33.98 9.01
N GLN A 30 -2.09 -34.19 8.93
CA GLN A 30 -1.10 -33.11 8.87
C GLN A 30 -1.20 -32.33 7.55
N ARG A 31 -1.34 -33.02 6.41
CA ARG A 31 -1.46 -32.40 5.09
C ARG A 31 -2.71 -31.54 5.00
N GLU A 32 -3.85 -32.08 5.39
CA GLU A 32 -5.13 -31.36 5.37
C GLU A 32 -5.08 -30.12 6.28
N ARG A 33 -4.52 -30.27 7.49
CA ARG A 33 -4.32 -29.15 8.41
C ARG A 33 -3.34 -28.11 7.86
N SER A 34 -2.26 -28.51 7.19
CA SER A 34 -1.31 -27.58 6.56
C SER A 34 -1.93 -26.82 5.38
N MET A 35 -2.78 -27.48 4.59
CA MET A 35 -3.50 -26.86 3.48
C MET A 35 -4.56 -25.89 3.98
N ALA A 36 -5.27 -26.23 5.06
CA ALA A 36 -6.23 -25.37 5.71
C ALA A 36 -5.58 -24.08 6.24
N LEU A 37 -4.45 -24.21 6.97
CA LEU A 37 -3.67 -23.05 7.47
C LEU A 37 -3.20 -22.13 6.33
N ASN A 38 -2.81 -22.69 5.19
CA ASN A 38 -2.35 -21.91 4.04
C ASN A 38 -3.50 -21.23 3.27
N SER A 39 -4.76 -21.59 3.57
CA SER A 39 -5.95 -21.10 2.88
C SER A 39 -6.79 -20.13 3.72
N GLU A 40 -6.45 -19.91 5.00
CA GLU A 40 -7.21 -19.03 5.92
C GLU A 40 -7.41 -17.60 5.37
N GLY A 41 -6.41 -17.07 4.66
CA GLY A 41 -6.48 -15.74 4.05
C GLY A 41 -7.43 -15.64 2.85
N LEU A 42 -7.83 -16.77 2.26
CA LEU A 42 -8.69 -16.83 1.08
C LEU A 42 -10.18 -16.82 1.43
N GLU A 43 -10.55 -17.32 2.61
CA GLU A 43 -11.96 -17.41 3.06
C GLU A 43 -12.64 -16.04 3.22
N GLY A 44 -11.85 -14.95 3.32
CA GLY A 44 -12.34 -13.58 3.37
C GLY A 44 -12.06 -12.75 2.13
N LEU A 45 -11.36 -13.29 1.11
CA LEU A 45 -10.83 -12.48 0.02
C LEU A 45 -11.94 -11.88 -0.85
N ILE A 46 -12.91 -12.70 -1.28
CA ILE A 46 -14.02 -12.23 -2.13
C ILE A 46 -14.88 -11.19 -1.41
N PRO A 47 -15.34 -11.40 -0.15
CA PRO A 47 -16.07 -10.38 0.59
C PRO A 47 -15.28 -9.07 0.79
N ARG A 48 -13.99 -9.16 1.11
CA ARG A 48 -13.13 -7.98 1.31
C ARG A 48 -12.87 -7.23 0.01
N ALA A 49 -12.63 -7.94 -1.09
CA ALA A 49 -12.47 -7.35 -2.41
C ALA A 49 -13.77 -6.65 -2.85
N LYS A 50 -14.94 -7.24 -2.57
CA LYS A 50 -16.23 -6.60 -2.84
C LYS A 50 -16.41 -5.32 -2.03
N LEU A 51 -16.05 -5.32 -0.74
CA LEU A 51 -16.09 -4.13 0.09
C LEU A 51 -15.17 -3.04 -0.46
N LEU A 52 -13.92 -3.39 -0.77
CA LEU A 52 -12.92 -2.46 -1.33
C LEU A 52 -13.37 -1.90 -2.68
N LEU A 53 -13.88 -2.75 -3.57
CA LEU A 53 -14.37 -2.34 -4.90
C LEU A 53 -15.61 -1.46 -4.79
N THR A 54 -16.52 -1.78 -3.86
CA THR A 54 -17.72 -0.97 -3.65
C THR A 54 -17.35 0.38 -3.08
N LEU A 55 -16.49 0.43 -2.06
CA LEU A 55 -16.08 1.68 -1.43
C LEU A 55 -15.24 2.53 -2.41
N GLY A 56 -14.21 1.95 -3.02
CA GLY A 56 -13.40 2.65 -4.02
C GLY A 56 -14.22 3.11 -5.23
N GLY A 57 -15.11 2.24 -5.73
CA GLY A 57 -15.95 2.53 -6.88
C GLY A 57 -16.99 3.62 -6.62
N THR A 58 -17.65 3.63 -5.46
CA THR A 58 -18.63 4.67 -5.13
C THR A 58 -17.96 6.03 -4.94
N PHE A 59 -16.82 6.09 -4.24
CA PHE A 59 -16.04 7.33 -4.12
C PHE A 59 -15.59 7.81 -5.50
N PHE A 60 -15.00 6.92 -6.31
CA PHE A 60 -14.58 7.28 -7.66
C PHE A 60 -15.73 7.86 -8.48
N LEU A 61 -16.86 7.17 -8.58
CA LEU A 61 -18.01 7.62 -9.37
C LEU A 61 -18.69 8.87 -8.79
N ALA A 62 -18.74 9.04 -7.48
CA ALA A 62 -19.34 10.22 -6.84
C ALA A 62 -18.52 11.49 -7.12
N PHE A 63 -17.19 11.38 -7.08
CA PHE A 63 -16.30 12.52 -7.33
C PHE A 63 -15.94 12.68 -8.81
N TRP A 64 -16.16 11.66 -9.65
CA TRP A 64 -15.81 11.68 -11.07
C TRP A 64 -16.41 12.87 -11.85
N PRO A 65 -17.71 13.21 -11.72
CA PRO A 65 -18.26 14.39 -12.38
C PRO A 65 -17.59 15.70 -11.94
N LEU A 66 -17.31 15.86 -10.65
CA LEU A 66 -16.64 17.05 -10.12
C LEU A 66 -15.20 17.15 -10.63
N ILE A 67 -14.47 16.03 -10.67
CA ILE A 67 -13.12 15.97 -11.25
C ILE A 67 -13.16 16.35 -12.72
N LEU A 68 -14.11 15.82 -13.50
CA LEU A 68 -14.24 16.17 -14.92
C LEU A 68 -14.57 17.66 -15.12
N ILE A 69 -15.50 18.21 -14.34
CA ILE A 69 -15.88 19.62 -14.41
C ILE A 69 -14.67 20.51 -14.09
N THR A 70 -13.95 20.21 -13.01
CA THR A 70 -12.75 20.98 -12.63
C THR A 70 -11.68 20.89 -13.70
N VAL A 71 -11.29 19.69 -14.14
CA VAL A 71 -10.31 19.50 -15.20
C VAL A 71 -10.72 20.24 -16.48
N ALA A 72 -11.98 20.12 -16.91
CA ALA A 72 -12.48 20.82 -18.10
C ALA A 72 -12.44 22.34 -17.92
N PHE A 73 -12.87 22.86 -16.77
CA PHE A 73 -12.87 24.29 -16.46
C PHE A 73 -11.45 24.87 -16.45
N PHE A 74 -10.51 24.24 -15.73
CA PHE A 74 -9.11 24.66 -15.71
C PHE A 74 -8.44 24.52 -17.09
N SER A 75 -8.80 23.48 -17.85
CA SER A 75 -8.32 23.33 -19.23
C SER A 75 -8.83 24.45 -20.14
N ALA A 76 -10.11 24.81 -20.05
CA ALA A 76 -10.70 25.90 -20.82
C ALA A 76 -10.04 27.24 -20.49
N LEU A 77 -9.81 27.52 -19.20
CA LEU A 77 -9.08 28.71 -18.77
C LEU A 77 -7.65 28.72 -19.31
N TYR A 78 -6.94 27.59 -19.26
CA TYR A 78 -5.60 27.48 -19.84
C TYR A 78 -5.59 27.69 -21.36
N PHE A 79 -6.55 27.14 -22.11
CA PHE A 79 -6.63 27.36 -23.56
C PHE A 79 -7.00 28.81 -23.91
N TYR A 80 -7.81 29.47 -23.09
CA TYR A 80 -8.21 30.86 -23.31
C TYR A 80 -7.13 31.88 -22.92
N PHE A 81 -6.56 31.75 -21.71
CA PHE A 81 -5.55 32.67 -21.17
C PHE A 81 -4.11 32.25 -21.48
N GLY A 82 -3.90 31.03 -21.99
CA GLY A 82 -2.58 30.49 -22.26
C GLY A 82 -1.74 30.30 -20.99
N PRO A 83 -0.40 30.37 -21.12
CA PRO A 83 0.51 30.25 -19.98
C PRO A 83 0.23 31.25 -18.85
N ALA A 84 -0.27 32.45 -19.16
CA ALA A 84 -0.56 33.50 -18.17
C ALA A 84 -1.60 33.10 -17.11
N PHE A 85 -2.37 32.03 -17.35
CA PHE A 85 -3.28 31.44 -16.36
C PHE A 85 -2.56 30.85 -15.15
N VAL A 86 -1.36 30.28 -15.36
CA VAL A 86 -0.55 29.69 -14.29
C VAL A 86 0.35 30.78 -13.72
N HIS A 87 0.25 31.04 -12.42
CA HIS A 87 1.12 32.01 -11.75
C HIS A 87 2.59 31.61 -11.95
N ASP A 88 3.42 32.59 -12.37
CA ASP A 88 4.82 32.42 -12.72
C ASP A 88 5.11 31.64 -14.02
N ALA A 89 4.20 31.68 -15.01
CA ALA A 89 4.48 31.24 -16.38
C ALA A 89 5.27 32.27 -17.21
N SER A 90 6.12 33.06 -16.55
CA SER A 90 6.91 34.10 -17.22
C SER A 90 8.09 33.45 -17.94
N LYS A 91 8.35 33.83 -19.20
CA LYS A 91 9.59 33.45 -19.92
C LYS A 91 10.81 34.18 -19.38
N THR A 92 10.59 35.15 -18.50
CA THR A 92 11.65 35.88 -17.80
C THR A 92 12.18 34.97 -16.70
N PRO A 93 13.43 34.51 -16.75
CA PRO A 93 14.03 33.87 -15.59
C PRO A 93 13.96 34.87 -14.44
N VAL A 94 13.07 34.64 -13.48
CA VAL A 94 13.04 35.40 -12.25
C VAL A 94 14.32 35.01 -11.54
N SER A 95 15.34 35.87 -11.65
CA SER A 95 16.53 35.73 -10.83
C SER A 95 16.05 35.65 -9.39
N SER A 96 16.51 34.65 -8.64
CA SER A 96 16.24 34.57 -7.22
C SER A 96 16.48 35.94 -6.59
N PRO A 97 15.61 36.40 -5.67
CA PRO A 97 15.82 37.66 -4.98
C PRO A 97 17.28 37.74 -4.53
N PRO A 98 18.00 38.83 -4.83
CA PRO A 98 19.41 38.91 -4.48
C PRO A 98 19.54 38.73 -2.97
N TYR A 99 20.55 37.96 -2.56
CA TYR A 99 20.88 37.85 -1.15
C TYR A 99 21.17 39.26 -0.60
N VAL A 100 20.42 39.65 0.42
CA VAL A 100 20.66 40.88 1.17
C VAL A 100 21.38 40.48 2.44
N ASP A 101 22.55 41.07 2.67
CA ASP A 101 23.29 40.89 3.91
C ASP A 101 22.43 41.39 5.08
N PRO A 102 22.15 40.54 6.10
CA PRO A 102 21.39 40.94 7.27
C PRO A 102 21.98 42.16 7.98
N TYR A 103 23.30 42.34 7.96
CA TYR A 103 23.94 43.48 8.61
C TYR A 103 23.79 44.78 7.83
N ALA A 104 23.67 44.72 6.51
CA ALA A 104 23.41 45.91 5.67
C ALA A 104 22.04 46.54 5.97
N LEU A 105 21.06 45.74 6.42
CA LEU A 105 19.76 46.25 6.86
C LEU A 105 19.83 47.00 8.19
N LEU A 106 20.77 46.63 9.06
CA LEU A 106 20.97 47.27 10.37
C LEU A 106 21.71 48.60 10.28
N GLU A 107 22.47 48.79 9.20
CA GLU A 107 23.15 50.06 8.88
C GLU A 107 22.18 51.12 8.31
N ASP A 108 20.96 50.73 7.95
CA ASP A 108 19.97 51.64 7.40
C ASP A 108 19.59 52.69 8.47
N GLU A 109 19.86 53.96 8.18
CA GLU A 109 19.72 55.09 9.11
C GLU A 109 18.26 55.25 9.61
N ARG A 110 17.31 54.69 8.85
CA ARG A 110 15.89 54.54 9.19
C ARG A 110 15.65 53.76 10.50
N ILE A 111 16.49 52.78 10.83
CA ILE A 111 16.35 51.96 12.05
C ILE A 111 17.01 52.65 13.25
N SER A 112 18.06 53.45 13.00
CA SER A 112 18.78 54.20 14.04
C SER A 112 17.99 55.42 14.55
N GLN A 113 17.05 55.94 13.76
CA GLN A 113 16.18 57.04 14.16
C GLN A 113 14.97 56.55 14.97
N VAL A 114 15.23 56.11 16.21
CA VAL A 114 14.19 55.63 17.15
C VAL A 114 13.26 56.74 17.65
N ALA A 115 13.54 58.02 17.39
CA ALA A 115 12.64 59.11 17.77
C ALA A 115 12.70 60.31 16.81
N PRO A 116 11.57 60.99 16.55
CA PRO A 116 11.56 62.30 15.93
C PRO A 116 12.40 63.26 16.79
N ARG A 117 13.27 64.05 16.16
CA ARG A 117 13.92 65.16 16.87
C ARG A 117 12.86 66.22 17.15
N LEU A 118 12.47 66.31 18.42
CA LEU A 118 11.65 67.40 18.92
C LEU A 118 12.55 68.64 18.98
N ASN A 119 12.16 69.68 18.24
CA ASN A 119 12.74 71.01 18.35
C ASN A 119 12.12 71.77 19.53
#